data_AF-A0A7X6RVF9-F1
#
_entry.id   AF-A0A7X6RVF9-F1
#
_cell.length_a   1.000
_cell.length_b   1.000
_cell.length_c   1.000
_cell.angle_alpha   90.00
_cell.angle_beta   90.00
_cell.angle_gamma   90.00
#
_symmetry.space_group_name_H-M   'P 1'
#
loop_
_entity.id
_entity.type
_entity.pdbx_description
1 polymer ?
#
loop_
_entity_poly.entity_id
_entity_poly.type
_entity_poly.pdbx_seq_one_letter_code
_entity_poly.pdbx_strand_id
1 'polypeptide(L)'
;MTASTTLIASAMATSGQAMADPRVPNDVWIQCAGFSGPNTQWPHALSGCTSRSKDNGAGQTVRTAPGTETIQWFAPFESGKSFQLVNIANTVLGPSADCPTDHPVKANVSGNIEAGGQYGGSPVTAVICANATDFLLQPGTLFVIHKD
;
A
#
# COMPACT_ATOMS: atom_id res chain seq x y z
N MET A 1 19.93 -31.09 62.68
CA MET A 1 21.20 -30.57 62.15
C MET A 1 21.20 -30.79 60.65
N THR A 2 21.50 -29.71 59.93
CA THR A 2 21.96 -29.62 58.54
C THR A 2 20.97 -29.84 57.39
N ALA A 3 20.85 -28.78 56.60
CA ALA A 3 19.99 -28.54 55.44
C ALA A 3 20.71 -28.87 54.11
N SER A 4 19.93 -28.95 53.02
CA SER A 4 20.27 -28.57 51.63
C SER A 4 19.00 -28.75 50.78
N THR A 5 18.19 -27.72 50.54
CA THR A 5 18.27 -26.72 49.44
C THR A 5 18.18 -27.33 48.03
N THR A 6 17.03 -27.16 47.37
CA THR A 6 16.95 -27.09 45.91
C THR A 6 15.86 -26.08 45.53
N LEU A 7 16.31 -25.05 44.80
CA LEU A 7 15.54 -23.94 44.26
C LEU A 7 14.74 -24.42 43.04
N ILE A 8 13.46 -24.04 42.91
CA ILE A 8 12.83 -23.95 41.58
C ILE A 8 12.11 -22.61 41.49
N ALA A 9 12.53 -21.88 40.46
CA ALA A 9 12.27 -20.49 40.21
C ALA A 9 10.81 -20.21 39.82
N SER A 10 10.31 -19.08 40.31
CA SER A 10 9.18 -18.35 39.77
C SER A 10 9.55 -17.83 38.38
N ALA A 11 8.94 -18.37 37.33
CA ALA A 11 8.91 -17.72 36.02
C ALA A 11 7.50 -17.18 35.78
N MET A 12 7.41 -15.86 35.83
CA MET A 12 6.21 -15.07 35.58
C MET A 12 5.78 -15.27 34.13
N ALA A 13 4.69 -15.99 33.89
CA ALA A 13 4.04 -16.03 32.59
C ALA A 13 3.25 -14.73 32.40
N THR A 14 3.92 -13.64 32.01
CA THR A 14 3.25 -12.50 31.40
C THR A 14 2.88 -12.91 29.98
N SER A 15 1.81 -13.69 29.83
CA SER A 15 1.11 -13.83 28.55
C SER A 15 0.34 -12.55 28.27
N GLY A 16 1.08 -11.45 28.07
CA GLY A 16 0.60 -10.36 27.23
C GLY A 16 0.58 -10.92 25.82
N GLN A 17 -0.53 -11.55 25.43
CA GLN A 17 -0.81 -11.79 24.03
C GLN A 17 -0.93 -10.39 23.43
N ALA A 18 0.18 -9.90 22.88
CA ALA A 18 0.18 -8.78 21.98
C ALA A 18 -0.92 -9.07 20.96
N MET A 19 -2.01 -8.33 21.04
CA MET A 19 -3.01 -8.32 20.00
C MET A 19 -2.21 -8.06 18.72
N ALA A 20 -2.20 -9.02 17.79
CA ALA A 20 -1.53 -8.83 16.52
C ALA A 20 -2.05 -7.52 15.95
N ASP A 21 -1.16 -6.54 15.80
CA ASP A 21 -1.49 -5.24 15.24
C ASP A 21 -2.27 -5.49 13.93
N PRO A 22 -3.45 -4.87 13.73
CA PRO A 22 -4.18 -5.03 12.49
C PRO A 22 -3.23 -4.85 11.29
N ARG A 23 -3.21 -5.85 10.40
CA ARG A 23 -2.28 -5.98 9.25
C ARG A 23 -2.16 -4.72 8.41
N VAL A 24 -3.24 -3.95 8.37
CA VAL A 24 -3.29 -2.58 7.88
C VAL A 24 -3.93 -1.71 8.96
N PRO A 25 -3.58 -0.41 9.05
CA PRO A 25 -4.22 0.54 9.95
C PRO A 25 -5.75 0.53 9.86
N ASN A 26 -6.41 1.01 10.92
CA ASN A 26 -7.89 0.93 11.01
C ASN A 26 -8.61 1.76 9.95
N ASP A 27 -8.00 2.83 9.46
CA ASP A 27 -8.43 3.74 8.41
C ASP A 27 -8.01 3.28 7.00
N VAL A 28 -7.33 2.14 6.88
CA VAL A 28 -6.83 1.61 5.60
C VAL A 28 -7.56 0.31 5.23
N TRP A 29 -7.92 0.20 3.95
CA TRP A 29 -8.39 -1.05 3.36
C TRP A 29 -7.24 -1.89 2.82
N ILE A 30 -6.40 -1.26 1.99
CA ILE A 30 -5.28 -1.88 1.27
C ILE A 30 -4.11 -0.89 1.25
N GLN A 31 -2.90 -1.39 1.44
CA GLN A 31 -1.68 -0.63 1.19
C GLN A 31 -0.68 -1.46 0.40
N CYS A 32 0.08 -0.84 -0.50
CA CYS A 32 1.14 -1.48 -1.28
C CYS A 32 2.47 -0.77 -1.09
N ALA A 33 3.53 -1.55 -0.89
CA ALA A 33 4.90 -1.05 -0.73
C ALA A 33 5.58 -0.71 -2.06
N GLY A 34 5.03 -1.16 -3.19
CA GLY A 34 5.52 -0.83 -4.52
C GLY A 34 4.42 -0.27 -5.41
N PHE A 35 4.74 0.82 -6.08
CA PHE A 35 3.97 1.39 -7.18
C PHE A 35 4.95 2.03 -8.17
N SER A 36 5.03 1.53 -9.40
CA SER A 36 6.00 2.04 -10.37
C SER A 36 5.57 1.73 -11.80
N GLY A 37 6.08 2.52 -12.74
CA GLY A 37 5.84 2.29 -14.15
C GLY A 37 6.34 3.41 -15.05
N PRO A 38 6.31 3.20 -16.38
CA PRO A 38 6.61 4.23 -17.36
C PRO A 38 5.55 5.34 -17.35
N ASN A 39 5.95 6.60 -17.55
CA ASN A 39 5.03 7.75 -17.48
C ASN A 39 3.93 7.75 -18.54
N THR A 40 4.18 7.12 -19.69
CA THR A 40 3.33 7.21 -20.89
C THR A 40 2.74 5.88 -21.33
N GLN A 41 3.04 4.80 -20.61
CA GLN A 41 2.61 3.45 -20.98
C GLN A 41 1.99 2.74 -19.78
N TRP A 42 1.08 1.83 -20.06
CA TRP A 42 0.40 1.02 -19.05
C TRP A 42 0.66 -0.45 -19.36
N PRO A 43 0.70 -1.35 -18.36
CA PRO A 43 0.34 -1.15 -16.96
C PRO A 43 1.42 -0.54 -16.06
N HIS A 44 1.03 -0.02 -14.89
CA HIS A 44 1.96 0.26 -13.79
C HIS A 44 1.80 -0.79 -12.69
N ALA A 45 2.90 -1.32 -12.18
CA ALA A 45 2.89 -2.42 -11.24
C ALA A 45 2.54 -1.95 -9.82
N LEU A 46 1.79 -2.79 -9.08
CA LEU A 46 1.60 -2.69 -7.64
C LEU A 46 2.16 -3.97 -6.99
N SER A 47 3.00 -3.82 -5.97
CA SER A 47 3.64 -4.96 -5.31
C SER A 47 3.73 -4.77 -3.80
N GLY A 48 3.95 -5.89 -3.08
CA GLY A 48 4.03 -5.88 -1.63
C GLY A 48 2.72 -5.37 -0.99
N CYS A 49 1.58 -5.78 -1.53
CA CYS A 49 0.28 -5.31 -1.08
C CYS A 49 -0.23 -6.10 0.10
N THR A 50 -0.83 -5.42 1.05
CA THR A 50 -1.47 -6.00 2.23
C THR A 50 -2.86 -5.41 2.37
N SER A 51 -3.82 -6.27 2.67
CA SER A 51 -5.19 -5.90 3.00
C SER A 51 -5.52 -6.38 4.41
N ARG A 52 -6.68 -6.00 4.93
CA ARG A 52 -7.16 -6.54 6.21
C ARG A 52 -7.29 -8.08 6.23
N SER A 53 -7.53 -8.72 5.08
CA SER A 53 -7.83 -10.16 5.00
C SER A 53 -6.69 -11.02 4.44
N LYS A 54 -5.68 -10.41 3.79
CA LYS A 54 -4.64 -11.09 3.01
C LYS A 54 -3.34 -10.29 3.01
N ASP A 55 -2.20 -10.97 3.04
CA ASP A 55 -0.87 -10.37 2.88
C ASP A 55 -0.25 -10.77 1.53
N ASN A 56 0.86 -10.10 1.17
CA ASN A 56 1.72 -10.43 0.02
C ASN A 56 0.98 -10.47 -1.33
N GLY A 57 0.10 -9.51 -1.53
CA GLY A 57 -0.59 -9.25 -2.80
C GLY A 57 0.26 -8.51 -3.81
N ALA A 58 -0.20 -8.58 -5.05
CA ALA A 58 0.28 -7.77 -6.14
C ALA A 58 -0.87 -7.45 -7.09
N GLY A 59 -0.65 -6.49 -7.95
CA GLY A 59 -1.59 -6.10 -8.98
C GLY A 59 -0.96 -5.12 -9.93
N GLN A 60 -1.81 -4.41 -10.64
CA GLN A 60 -1.39 -3.39 -11.57
C GLN A 60 -2.50 -2.37 -11.75
N THR A 61 -2.10 -1.15 -12.04
CA THR A 61 -3.02 -0.16 -12.58
C THR A 61 -2.96 -0.28 -14.11
N VAL A 62 -4.12 -0.25 -14.76
CA VAL A 62 -4.27 -0.31 -16.23
C VAL A 62 -5.05 0.90 -16.70
N ARG A 63 -4.84 1.29 -17.97
CA ARG A 63 -5.63 2.30 -18.65
C ARG A 63 -5.84 1.84 -20.09
N THR A 64 -7.10 1.80 -20.53
CA THR A 64 -7.46 1.47 -21.92
C THR A 64 -7.83 2.72 -22.72
N ALA A 65 -8.35 3.76 -22.06
CA ALA A 65 -8.53 5.11 -22.57
C ALA A 65 -8.37 6.14 -21.42
N PRO A 66 -8.17 7.44 -21.70
CA PRO A 66 -8.16 8.45 -20.64
C PRO A 66 -9.43 8.41 -19.79
N GLY A 67 -9.30 8.36 -18.46
CA GLY A 67 -10.43 8.28 -17.52
C GLY A 67 -10.98 6.86 -17.28
N THR A 68 -10.36 5.82 -17.85
CA THR A 68 -10.75 4.42 -17.66
C THR A 68 -9.75 3.66 -16.79
N GLU A 69 -9.06 4.33 -15.88
CA GLU A 69 -8.02 3.72 -15.06
C GLU A 69 -8.63 2.71 -14.09
N THR A 70 -8.04 1.53 -14.01
CA THR A 70 -8.53 0.45 -13.14
C THR A 70 -7.36 -0.14 -12.37
N ILE A 71 -7.55 -0.47 -11.10
CA ILE A 71 -6.64 -1.31 -10.33
C ILE A 71 -7.07 -2.76 -10.54
N GLN A 72 -6.22 -3.59 -11.12
CA GLN A 72 -6.43 -5.03 -11.29
C GLN A 72 -5.56 -5.79 -10.30
N TRP A 73 -6.17 -6.56 -9.40
CA TRP A 73 -5.42 -7.40 -8.47
C TRP A 73 -5.12 -8.77 -9.07
N PHE A 74 -3.99 -9.36 -8.69
CA PHE A 74 -3.66 -10.73 -9.07
C PHE A 74 -4.18 -11.72 -8.03
N ALA A 75 -4.88 -12.77 -8.48
CA ALA A 75 -5.34 -13.83 -7.60
C ALA A 75 -4.14 -14.54 -6.92
N PRO A 76 -4.27 -14.93 -5.63
CA PRO A 76 -5.49 -14.95 -4.82
C PRO A 76 -5.78 -13.63 -4.08
N PHE A 77 -4.94 -12.59 -4.25
CA PHE A 77 -5.13 -11.31 -3.60
C PHE A 77 -6.40 -10.63 -4.11
N GLU A 78 -7.23 -10.17 -3.17
CA GLU A 78 -8.57 -9.63 -3.45
C GLU A 78 -9.42 -10.46 -4.42
N SER A 79 -9.18 -11.79 -4.46
CA SER A 79 -9.82 -12.72 -5.41
C SER A 79 -9.62 -12.35 -6.90
N GLY A 80 -8.59 -11.57 -7.22
CA GLY A 80 -8.36 -11.06 -8.57
C GLY A 80 -9.36 -9.97 -9.01
N LYS A 81 -10.04 -9.31 -8.07
CA LYS A 81 -11.00 -8.24 -8.39
C LYS A 81 -10.31 -7.06 -9.07
N SER A 82 -11.10 -6.30 -9.81
CA SER A 82 -10.69 -5.04 -10.41
C SER A 82 -11.52 -3.89 -9.86
N PHE A 83 -10.88 -2.76 -9.57
CA PHE A 83 -11.52 -1.57 -9.02
C PHE A 83 -11.33 -0.39 -9.96
N GLN A 84 -12.43 0.19 -10.44
CA GLN A 84 -12.38 1.38 -11.29
C GLN A 84 -11.94 2.59 -10.46
N LEU A 85 -11.01 3.38 -11.00
CA LEU A 85 -10.60 4.65 -10.41
C LEU A 85 -11.34 5.81 -11.08
N VAL A 86 -11.70 6.79 -10.26
CA VAL A 86 -12.33 8.05 -10.67
C VAL A 86 -11.66 9.23 -9.96
N ASN A 87 -11.89 10.45 -10.46
CA ASN A 87 -11.36 11.69 -9.88
C ASN A 87 -9.84 11.70 -9.68
N ILE A 88 -9.11 11.11 -10.63
CA ILE A 88 -7.66 10.96 -10.52
C ILE A 88 -6.98 12.30 -10.73
N ALA A 89 -6.11 12.66 -9.80
CA ALA A 89 -5.28 13.85 -9.87
C ALA A 89 -3.81 13.48 -9.66
N ASN A 90 -2.94 14.21 -10.35
CA ASN A 90 -1.49 14.13 -10.17
C ASN A 90 -0.95 15.55 -9.99
N THR A 91 -0.43 15.85 -8.81
CA THR A 91 0.07 17.16 -8.42
C THR A 91 1.59 17.11 -8.28
N VAL A 92 2.28 17.67 -9.27
CA VAL A 92 3.75 17.77 -9.25
C VAL A 92 4.19 18.83 -8.25
N LEU A 93 5.04 18.43 -7.31
CA LEU A 93 5.59 19.31 -6.27
C LEU A 93 6.98 19.87 -6.65
N GLY A 94 7.61 19.29 -7.67
CA GLY A 94 8.95 19.68 -8.13
C GLY A 94 10.07 18.83 -7.52
N PRO A 95 11.33 19.22 -7.71
CA PRO A 95 12.48 18.48 -7.18
C PRO A 95 12.43 18.33 -5.66
N SER A 96 12.79 17.15 -5.14
CA SER A 96 12.77 16.86 -3.70
C SER A 96 13.92 15.97 -3.25
N ALA A 97 14.48 16.26 -2.07
CA ALA A 97 15.49 15.40 -1.44
C ALA A 97 14.93 14.09 -0.88
N ASP A 98 13.60 13.98 -0.73
CA ASP A 98 12.91 12.74 -0.35
C ASP A 98 12.91 11.71 -1.49
N CYS A 99 13.26 12.17 -2.70
CA CYS A 99 13.32 11.35 -3.88
C CYS A 99 14.75 10.93 -4.24
N PRO A 100 14.92 9.72 -4.81
CA PRO A 100 16.19 9.28 -5.37
C PRO A 100 16.72 10.24 -6.45
N THR A 101 18.04 10.31 -6.60
CA THR A 101 18.69 11.23 -7.56
C THR A 101 18.35 10.91 -9.02
N ASP A 102 18.03 9.66 -9.33
CA ASP A 102 17.58 9.18 -10.64
C ASP A 102 16.08 9.44 -10.90
N HIS A 103 15.31 9.80 -9.87
CA HIS A 103 13.88 10.13 -9.93
C HIS A 103 13.56 11.41 -9.15
N PRO A 104 14.16 12.56 -9.49
CA PRO A 104 14.26 13.69 -8.57
C PRO A 104 12.94 14.43 -8.33
N VAL A 105 11.91 14.24 -9.16
CA VAL A 105 10.67 15.03 -9.11
C VAL A 105 9.63 14.34 -8.24
N LYS A 106 9.18 15.00 -7.18
CA LYS A 106 8.11 14.50 -6.32
C LYS A 106 6.73 14.89 -6.85
N ALA A 107 5.76 13.98 -6.74
CA ALA A 107 4.37 14.26 -7.04
C ALA A 107 3.41 13.49 -6.12
N ASN A 108 2.26 14.09 -5.85
CA ASN A 108 1.16 13.45 -5.14
C ASN A 108 0.14 12.93 -6.14
N VAL A 109 -0.20 11.65 -6.03
CA VAL A 109 -1.25 11.00 -6.81
C VAL A 109 -2.44 10.76 -5.90
N SER A 110 -3.64 11.15 -6.33
CA SER A 110 -4.88 10.87 -5.62
C SER A 110 -5.99 10.43 -6.57
N GLY A 111 -7.03 9.81 -6.03
CA GLY A 111 -8.24 9.43 -6.73
C GLY A 111 -9.23 8.78 -5.77
N ASN A 112 -10.29 8.19 -6.31
CA ASN A 112 -11.25 7.40 -5.55
C ASN A 112 -11.57 6.10 -6.29
N ILE A 113 -11.91 5.06 -5.54
CA ILE A 113 -12.59 3.91 -6.12
C ILE A 113 -14.01 4.33 -6.49
N GLU A 114 -14.45 3.98 -7.69
CA GLU A 114 -15.81 4.21 -8.15
C GLU A 114 -16.84 3.68 -7.14
N ALA A 115 -17.96 4.37 -6.99
CA ALA A 115 -19.00 4.00 -6.04
C ALA A 115 -19.51 2.56 -6.27
N GLY A 116 -19.78 1.85 -5.18
CA GLY A 116 -20.29 0.47 -5.18
C GLY A 116 -19.36 -0.55 -4.54
N GLY A 117 -19.94 -1.64 -4.04
CA GLY A 117 -19.21 -2.69 -3.34
C GLY A 117 -18.56 -2.22 -2.03
N GLN A 118 -17.63 -3.03 -1.51
CA GLN A 118 -16.99 -2.79 -0.21
C GLN A 118 -16.04 -1.58 -0.20
N TYR A 119 -15.43 -1.26 -1.34
CA TYR A 119 -14.41 -0.21 -1.47
C TYR A 119 -14.94 1.05 -2.16
N GLY A 120 -16.22 1.09 -2.51
CA GLY A 120 -16.74 2.20 -3.31
C GLY A 120 -16.70 3.52 -2.54
N GLY A 121 -16.20 4.57 -3.20
CA GLY A 121 -15.97 5.89 -2.58
C GLY A 121 -14.58 6.02 -1.94
N SER A 122 -13.93 4.90 -1.59
CA SER A 122 -12.64 4.89 -0.90
C SER A 122 -11.59 5.78 -1.57
N PRO A 123 -10.99 6.73 -0.84
CA PRO A 123 -9.88 7.51 -1.34
C PRO A 123 -8.67 6.64 -1.66
N VAL A 124 -7.97 6.98 -2.73
CA VAL A 124 -6.71 6.35 -3.14
C VAL A 124 -5.63 7.41 -3.15
N THR A 125 -4.49 7.13 -2.53
CA THR A 125 -3.36 8.08 -2.46
C THR A 125 -2.02 7.38 -2.65
N ALA A 126 -1.09 8.04 -3.32
CA ALA A 126 0.31 7.67 -3.35
C ALA A 126 1.20 8.92 -3.47
N VAL A 127 2.43 8.82 -2.98
CA VAL A 127 3.46 9.82 -3.25
C VAL A 127 4.51 9.16 -4.13
N ILE A 128 4.82 9.76 -5.27
CA ILE A 128 5.75 9.20 -6.25
C ILE A 128 6.93 10.13 -6.47
N CYS A 129 8.02 9.52 -6.90
CA CYS A 129 9.22 10.14 -7.42
C CYS A 129 9.35 9.79 -8.90
N ALA A 130 9.58 10.77 -9.75
CA ALA A 130 9.56 10.61 -11.19
C ALA A 130 10.76 11.28 -11.86
N ASN A 131 11.07 10.81 -13.06
CA ASN A 131 11.95 11.47 -14.01
C ASN A 131 11.20 11.64 -15.35
N ALA A 132 11.94 11.81 -16.44
CA ALA A 132 11.34 11.96 -17.78
C ALA A 132 10.66 10.68 -18.29
N THR A 133 11.16 9.50 -17.94
CA THR A 133 10.75 8.21 -18.51
C THR A 133 9.74 7.46 -17.66
N ASP A 134 9.95 7.45 -16.36
CA ASP A 134 9.25 6.57 -15.42
C ASP A 134 9.13 7.20 -14.02
N PHE A 135 8.41 6.48 -13.17
CA PHE A 135 8.22 6.82 -11.77
C PHE A 135 8.31 5.59 -10.87
N LEU A 136 8.58 5.86 -9.60
CA LEU A 136 8.55 4.91 -8.51
C LEU A 136 7.85 5.54 -7.29
N LEU A 137 7.34 4.70 -6.40
CA LEU A 137 6.79 5.12 -5.13
C LEU A 137 7.88 5.77 -4.29
N GLN A 138 7.62 6.94 -3.70
CA GLN A 138 8.59 7.62 -2.86
C GLN A 138 9.06 6.68 -1.73
N PRO A 139 10.37 6.54 -1.50
CA PRO A 139 10.90 5.73 -0.41
C PRO A 139 10.24 6.06 0.94
N GLY A 140 9.86 5.02 1.67
CA GLY A 140 9.19 5.16 2.97
C GLY A 140 7.70 5.54 2.92
N THR A 141 7.10 5.61 1.72
CA THR A 141 5.66 5.84 1.56
C THR A 141 4.94 4.59 1.04
N LEU A 142 3.61 4.65 0.97
CA LEU A 142 2.74 3.56 0.54
C LEU A 142 1.77 4.08 -0.52
N PHE A 143 1.38 3.21 -1.45
CA PHE A 143 0.13 3.36 -2.18
C PHE A 143 -0.99 2.86 -1.29
N VAL A 144 -2.02 3.67 -1.04
CA VAL A 144 -3.04 3.38 -0.03
C VAL A 144 -4.44 3.52 -0.61
N ILE A 145 -5.30 2.55 -0.34
CA ILE A 145 -6.76 2.65 -0.45
C ILE A 145 -7.30 2.81 0.97
N HIS A 146 -7.85 3.98 1.25
CA HIS A 146 -8.38 4.37 2.55
C HIS A 146 -9.82 3.87 2.73
N LYS A 147 -10.27 3.79 3.97
CA LYS A 147 -11.70 3.69 4.27
C LYS A 147 -12.33 5.07 4.08
N ASP A 148 -13.47 5.11 3.41
CA ASP A 148 -14.36 6.28 3.40
C ASP A 148 -15.14 6.36 4.72
#